data_AF-A0A0Q3QFM0-F1
#
_entry.id   AF-A0A0Q3QFM0-F1
#
_cell.length_a   1.000
_cell.length_b   1.000
_cell.length_c   1.000
_cell.angle_alpha   90.00
_cell.angle_beta   90.00
_cell.angle_gamma   90.00
#
_symmetry.space_group_name_H-M   'P 1'
#
loop_
_entity.id
_entity.type
_entity.pdbx_description
1 polymer ?
#
loop_
_entity_poly.entity_id
_entity_poly.type
_entity_poly.pdbx_seq_one_letter_code
_entity_poly.pdbx_strand_id
1 'polypeptide(L)' 'FVPWLVHSPADEVDAYTVVRGSTIYVSSTTPGIGTYAFDTETWKWRHAGNWSLPFTGKAEYVPEFNL' A
#
# COMPACT_ATOMS: atom_id res chain seq x y z
N PHE A 1 13.51 30.55 4.40
CA PHE A 1 13.14 29.56 3.39
C PHE A 1 14.17 28.43 3.46
N VAL A 2 13.78 27.25 3.94
CA VAL A 2 14.67 26.08 4.12
C VAL A 2 14.25 25.02 3.08
N PRO A 3 15.03 24.77 2.02
CA PRO A 3 14.63 23.88 0.91
C PRO A 3 14.55 22.40 1.30
N TRP A 4 15.10 22.03 2.45
CA TRP A 4 15.27 20.63 2.90
C TRP A 4 14.15 20.15 3.84
N LEU A 5 13.07 20.92 3.96
CA LEU A 5 11.91 20.62 4.80
C LEU A 5 10.69 20.16 3.99
N VAL A 6 10.90 19.77 2.72
CA VAL A 6 9.87 19.17 1.88
C VAL A 6 10.28 17.73 1.64
N HIS A 7 9.47 16.79 2.14
CA HIS A 7 9.66 15.34 2.16
C HIS A 7 10.67 14.79 3.19
N SER A 8 10.14 14.32 4.32
CA SER A 8 10.82 13.28 5.09
C SER A 8 10.73 11.98 4.28
N PRO A 9 11.83 11.29 3.93
CA PRO A 9 11.80 10.02 3.18
C PRO A 9 11.35 8.81 4.02
N ALA A 10 10.83 9.05 5.23
CA ALA A 10 10.36 8.01 6.12
C ALA A 10 8.83 7.92 6.03
N ASP A 11 8.36 6.74 5.59
CA ASP A 11 6.99 6.24 5.69
C ASP A 11 5.99 6.71 4.62
N GLU A 12 6.41 6.81 3.36
CA GLU A 12 5.46 6.99 2.25
C GLU A 12 4.84 5.64 1.83
N VAL A 13 3.51 5.66 1.69
CA VAL A 13 2.77 4.60 1.02
C VAL A 13 3.03 4.71 -0.47
N ASP A 14 3.78 3.78 -1.02
CA ASP A 14 4.09 3.78 -2.46
C ASP A 14 2.92 3.25 -3.28
N ALA A 15 2.16 2.30 -2.73
CA ALA A 15 1.07 1.66 -3.46
C ALA A 15 -0.02 1.12 -2.54
N TYR A 16 -1.24 1.07 -3.07
CA TYR A 16 -2.37 0.46 -2.39
C TYR A 16 -3.43 -0.09 -3.35
N THR A 17 -4.20 -1.08 -2.88
CA THR A 17 -5.33 -1.65 -3.63
C THR A 17 -6.34 -2.28 -2.68
N VAL A 18 -7.60 -2.37 -3.11
CA VAL A 18 -8.67 -3.06 -2.37
C VAL A 18 -8.91 -4.43 -3.01
N VAL A 19 -8.73 -5.48 -2.22
CA VAL A 19 -8.92 -6.87 -2.62
C VAL A 19 -10.20 -7.38 -1.98
N ARG A 20 -11.06 -8.03 -2.79
CA ARG A 20 -12.35 -8.62 -2.36
C ARG A 20 -13.29 -7.64 -1.64
N GLY A 21 -13.12 -6.34 -1.85
CA GLY A 21 -13.99 -5.28 -1.30
C GLY A 21 -13.79 -4.95 0.18
N SER A 22 -13.02 -5.73 0.95
CA SER A 22 -12.87 -5.53 2.40
C SER A 22 -11.42 -5.57 2.92
N THR A 23 -10.45 -5.90 2.07
CA THR A 23 -9.03 -5.91 2.46
C THR A 23 -8.27 -4.86 1.67
N ILE A 24 -7.71 -3.87 2.36
CA ILE A 24 -6.82 -2.88 1.77
C ILE A 24 -5.38 -3.37 1.91
N TYR A 25 -4.70 -3.61 0.80
CA TYR A 25 -3.26 -3.82 0.78
C TYR A 25 -2.57 -2.48 0.61
N VAL A 26 -1.53 -2.24 1.40
CA VAL A 26 -0.73 -1.02 1.41
C VAL A 26 0.72 -1.44 1.47
N SER A 27 1.56 -0.93 0.56
CA SER A 27 2.98 -1.29 0.53
C SER A 27 3.89 -0.07 0.46
N SER A 28 5.05 -0.21 1.08
CA SER A 28 6.19 0.68 0.89
C SER A 28 7.38 -0.12 0.36
N THR A 29 8.13 0.50 -0.54
CA THR A 29 9.42 0.09 -1.09
C THR A 29 10.58 0.49 -0.17
N THR A 30 10.29 1.28 0.88
CA THR A 30 11.25 1.57 1.95
C THR A 30 11.81 0.25 2.52
N PRO A 31 13.15 0.07 2.54
CA PRO A 31 13.76 -1.15 3.02
C PRO A 31 13.28 -1.53 4.42
N GLY A 32 12.75 -2.74 4.56
CA GLY A 32 12.29 -3.29 5.84
C GLY A 32 10.82 -3.05 6.20
N ILE A 33 10.04 -2.30 5.40
CA ILE A 33 8.60 -2.09 5.64
C ILE A 33 7.75 -3.18 4.96
N GLY A 34 7.83 -3.28 3.63
CA GLY A 34 7.05 -4.24 2.85
C GLY A 34 5.57 -3.89 2.75
N THR A 35 4.71 -4.91 2.83
CA THR A 35 3.26 -4.79 2.63
C THR A 35 2.49 -5.14 3.89
N TYR A 36 1.48 -4.33 4.18
CA TYR A 36 0.48 -4.55 5.23
C TYR A 36 -0.91 -4.72 4.61
N ALA A 37 -1.76 -5.45 5.31
CA ALA A 37 -3.17 -5.59 4.98
C ALA A 37 -4.02 -5.05 6.12
N PHE A 38 -4.97 -4.18 5.77
CA PHE A 38 -6.02 -3.70 6.67
C PHE A 38 -7.35 -4.35 6.31
N ASP A 39 -7.94 -5.02 7.30
CA ASP A 39 -9.28 -5.59 7.19
C ASP A 39 -10.29 -4.57 7.69
N THR A 40 -11.17 -4.10 6.81
CA THR A 40 -12.13 -3.03 7.11
C THR A 40 -13.32 -3.51 7.95
N GLU A 41 -13.57 -4.81 8.02
CA GLU A 41 -14.67 -5.39 8.80
C GLU A 41 -14.27 -5.52 10.27
N THR A 42 -13.04 -5.99 10.49
CA THR A 42 -12.49 -6.23 11.84
C THR A 42 -11.66 -5.07 12.37
N TRP A 43 -11.36 -4.07 11.54
CA TRP A 43 -10.55 -2.88 11.86
C TRP A 43 -9.12 -3.24 12.31
N LYS A 44 -8.55 -4.29 11.73
CA LYS A 44 -7.24 -4.82 12.13
C LYS A 44 -6.21 -4.72 11.02
N TRP A 45 -4.98 -4.42 11.44
CA TRP A 45 -3.79 -4.47 10.61
C TRP A 45 -3.07 -5.80 10.79
N ARG A 46 -2.46 -6.29 9.71
CA ARG A 46 -1.48 -7.39 9.75
C ARG A 46 -0.36 -7.12 8.76
N HIS A 47 0.85 -7.57 9.12
CA HIS A 47 1.96 -7.60 8.16
C HIS A 47 1.70 -8.72 7.15
N ALA A 48 1.68 -8.38 5.86
CA ALA A 48 1.44 -9.31 4.78
C ALA A 48 2.73 -9.90 4.20
N GLY A 49 3.85 -9.16 4.31
CA GLY A 49 5.19 -9.68 4.01
C GLY A 49 6.18 -8.61 3.57
N ASN A 50 7.43 -9.01 3.38
CA ASN A 50 8.56 -8.14 2.98
C ASN A 50 8.62 -7.88 1.46
N TRP A 51 7.49 -7.93 0.78
CA TRP A 51 7.36 -7.63 -0.65
C TRP A 51 6.60 -6.32 -0.82
N SER A 52 6.68 -5.72 -2.01
CA SER A 52 5.94 -4.50 -2.37
C SER A 52 4.96 -4.83 -3.50
N LEU A 53 3.86 -4.10 -3.59
CA LEU A 53 2.91 -4.25 -4.70
C LEU A 53 3.62 -3.94 -6.04
N PRO A 54 3.29 -4.63 -7.14
CA PRO A 54 4.00 -4.52 -8.41
C PRO A 54 3.57 -3.28 -9.22
N PHE A 55 3.22 -2.18 -8.56
CA PHE A 55 2.78 -0.92 -9.15
C PHE A 55 2.98 0.22 -8.15
N THR A 56 2.83 1.47 -8.60
CA THR A 56 2.85 2.68 -7.77
C THR A 56 1.48 3.33 -7.77
N GLY A 57 1.06 3.90 -6.65
CA GLY A 57 -0.25 4.52 -6.48
C GLY A 57 -1.37 3.50 -6.27
N LYS A 58 -2.58 3.84 -6.73
CA LYS A 58 -3.78 3.02 -6.57
C LYS A 58 -3.94 2.06 -7.73
N ALA A 59 -4.18 0.78 -7.44
CA ALA A 59 -4.73 -0.16 -8.43
C ALA A 59 -6.16 -0.54 -8.06
N GLU A 60 -7.01 -0.64 -9.07
CA GLU A 60 -8.37 -1.16 -8.97
C GLU A 60 -8.51 -2.37 -9.89
N TYR A 61 -9.17 -3.42 -9.38
CA TYR A 61 -9.56 -4.55 -10.20
C TYR A 61 -10.80 -4.18 -11.03
N VAL A 62 -10.70 -4.36 -12.35
CA VAL A 62 -11.77 -4.04 -13.30
C VAL A 62 -12.22 -5.35 -13.97
N PRO A 63 -13.33 -5.96 -13.50
CA PRO A 63 -13.76 -7.30 -13.92
C PRO A 63 -13.96 -7.46 -15.43
N GLU A 64 -14.29 -6.38 -16.12
CA GLU A 64 -14.58 -6.34 -17.56
C GLU A 64 -13.39 -6.76 -18.42
N PHE A 65 -12.16 -6.65 -17.90
CA PHE A 65 -10.96 -7.05 -18.62
C PHE A 65 -10.50 -8.49 -18.32
N ASN A 66 -11.08 -9.16 -17.33
CA ASN A 66 -10.80 -10.56 -16.96
C ASN A 66 -9.29 -10.89 -16.85
N LEU A 67 -8.52 -9.96 -16.26
CA LEU A 67 -7.07 -10.02 -16.05
C LEU A 67 -6.72 -10.47 -14.62
#